data_AF-A0A0V1IPQ0-F1
#
_entry.id   AF-A0A0V1IPQ0-F1
#
_cell.length_a   1.000
_cell.length_b   1.000
_cell.length_c   1.000
_cell.angle_alpha   90.00
_cell.angle_beta   90.00
_cell.angle_gamma   90.00
#
_symmetry.space_group_name_H-M   'P 1'
#
loop_
_entity.id
_entity.type
_entity.pdbx_description
1 polymer ?
#
loop_
_entity_poly.entity_id
_entity_poly.type
_entity_poly.pdbx_seq_one_letter_code
_entity_poly.pdbx_strand_id
1 'polypeptide(L)'
;MDATVPLLSHREKLKSRWTAIDRIQLLSEIFFISGATVALVYFSGGHAERRFLLLVAIFGILLSLTSIVYRSVRVHLWHGMLVDGWVGFALTFLSEVSVEADFWNRLLTIEQSLLFGGFMMRAVCEYIAAVDGQFSANFQHNVPWGSFLGILLSFSFVVDSSSVLIHLLRAMLYILLVLMLTLKVSFSLIFFLVTAIHNFVCSSQKDNWLLLFQYGLISWIYIRPVMQFLFGRRRQFQCWLLVLNLKALHYNLIYIFYILLTMFYISSHILAAVKHPQLVLLGPVFMFILTMWMLIHFPYWILLLYMFRRFGMASVQNCTQPICEQTRARLQLMNNGLRAYGTVVFWLSGCAVLSSLFLSLCLYSVITLFSFYSFLSLIIFELATVDLSRLLSNSLGGSCIAHALFIVQQNNDKLKTIENRLLQFFKKRMLYFHRSENLVRDNLKKTFLLDEINSFFTCITKEGLQYDSYFLYYNGPTDVQGNWQLKDDVFTLDDLLTCWRDNILKSNSRLLIMIDAENAECWLKEVEKIE
;
A
#
# COMPACT_ATOMS: atom_id res chain seq x y z
N MET A 1 -2.85 -3.58 54.36
CA MET A 1 -2.09 -4.79 53.98
C MET A 1 -3.03 -5.60 53.11
N ASP A 2 -2.89 -5.48 51.79
CA ASP A 2 -3.48 -6.38 50.81
C ASP A 2 -2.54 -6.44 49.62
N ALA A 3 -2.32 -7.67 49.16
CA ALA A 3 -1.16 -8.09 48.38
C ALA A 3 -1.20 -7.56 46.94
N THR A 4 -0.24 -6.70 46.60
CA THR A 4 0.15 -6.45 45.21
C THR A 4 0.99 -7.63 44.71
N VAL A 5 0.33 -8.60 44.08
CA VAL A 5 1.00 -9.58 43.21
C VAL A 5 1.52 -8.81 41.99
N PRO A 6 2.83 -8.81 41.69
CA PRO A 6 3.30 -8.20 40.46
C PRO A 6 2.86 -9.08 39.30
N LEU A 7 2.02 -8.54 38.42
CA LEU A 7 1.78 -9.00 37.06
C LEU A 7 3.08 -8.86 36.25
N LEU A 8 4.07 -9.69 36.57
CA LEU A 8 5.23 -9.94 35.74
C LEU A 8 4.73 -10.65 34.49
N SER A 9 4.69 -9.85 33.43
CA SER A 9 4.10 -10.17 32.15
C SER A 9 4.55 -11.54 31.62
N HIS A 10 3.58 -12.28 31.10
CA HIS A 10 3.76 -13.49 30.27
C HIS A 10 4.67 -13.25 29.03
N ARG A 11 5.10 -12.01 28.78
CA ARG A 11 6.00 -11.59 27.70
C ARG A 11 7.47 -11.93 27.95
N GLU A 12 7.91 -12.10 29.19
CA GLU A 12 9.34 -12.34 29.48
C GLU A 12 9.73 -13.82 29.50
N LYS A 13 8.80 -14.75 29.71
CA LYS A 13 9.06 -16.20 29.68
C LYS A 13 9.20 -16.81 28.27
N LEU A 14 9.03 -16.02 27.20
CA LEU A 14 9.16 -16.46 25.80
C LEU A 14 10.55 -16.24 25.19
N LYS A 15 11.59 -16.01 26.01
CA LYS A 15 12.91 -15.56 25.53
C LYS A 15 13.94 -16.63 25.17
N SER A 16 13.67 -17.95 25.22
CA SER A 16 14.72 -18.94 24.89
C SER A 16 14.32 -20.19 24.08
N ARG A 17 13.05 -20.38 23.71
CA ARG A 17 12.65 -21.54 22.90
C ARG A 17 12.44 -21.14 21.45
N TRP A 18 13.22 -21.76 20.56
CA TRP A 18 12.96 -21.77 19.12
C TRP A 18 11.52 -22.22 18.90
N THR A 19 10.73 -21.43 18.18
CA THR A 19 9.39 -21.87 17.80
C THR A 19 9.51 -23.03 16.80
N ALA A 20 8.49 -23.89 16.70
CA ALA A 20 8.48 -24.94 15.68
C ALA A 20 8.63 -24.36 14.26
N ILE A 21 8.06 -23.16 14.04
CA ILE A 21 8.16 -22.40 12.79
C ILE A 21 9.62 -22.02 12.49
N ASP A 22 10.36 -21.53 13.49
CA ASP A 22 11.78 -21.18 13.31
C ASP A 22 12.65 -22.37 12.89
N ARG A 23 12.33 -23.56 13.41
CA ARG A 23 13.06 -24.80 13.08
C ARG A 23 12.75 -25.27 11.66
N ILE A 24 11.49 -25.24 11.24
CA ILE A 24 11.09 -25.63 9.89
C ILE A 24 11.66 -24.65 8.86
N GLN A 25 11.67 -23.34 9.17
CA GLN A 25 12.24 -22.35 8.28
C GLN A 25 13.76 -22.54 8.12
N LEU A 26 14.49 -22.79 9.22
CA LEU A 26 15.92 -23.12 9.15
C LEU A 26 16.16 -24.38 8.31
N LEU A 27 15.36 -25.42 8.52
CA LEU A 27 15.47 -26.67 7.75
C LEU A 27 15.24 -26.41 6.26
N SER A 28 14.25 -25.58 5.92
CA SER A 28 13.98 -25.18 4.53
C SER A 28 15.16 -24.43 3.91
N GLU A 29 15.79 -23.51 4.66
CA GLU A 29 16.95 -22.74 4.21
C GLU A 29 18.14 -23.66 3.96
N ILE A 30 18.41 -24.60 4.86
CA ILE A 30 19.50 -25.58 4.71
C ILE A 30 19.26 -26.48 3.49
N PHE A 31 18.04 -26.98 3.28
CA PHE A 31 17.72 -27.80 2.11
C PHE A 31 17.83 -27.04 0.78
N PHE A 32 17.41 -25.77 0.76
CA PHE A 32 17.59 -24.92 -0.42
C PHE A 32 19.07 -24.66 -0.72
N ILE A 33 19.85 -24.31 0.31
CA ILE A 33 21.28 -24.05 0.14
C ILE A 33 22.00 -25.34 -0.30
N SER A 34 21.72 -26.48 0.32
CA SER A 34 22.37 -27.75 -0.02
C SER A 34 21.99 -28.25 -1.42
N GLY A 35 20.73 -28.12 -1.83
CA GLY A 35 20.30 -28.45 -3.19
C GLY A 35 21.02 -27.58 -4.23
N ALA A 36 21.02 -26.26 -4.02
CA ALA A 36 21.67 -25.33 -4.94
C ALA A 36 23.21 -25.45 -4.96
N THR A 37 23.87 -25.78 -3.84
CA THR A 37 25.32 -26.00 -3.83
C THR A 37 25.70 -27.27 -4.59
N VAL A 38 24.95 -28.37 -4.41
CA VAL A 38 25.17 -29.62 -5.15
C VAL A 38 25.03 -29.38 -6.65
N ALA A 39 23.99 -28.64 -7.06
CA ALA A 39 23.80 -28.24 -8.45
C ALA A 39 25.00 -27.42 -8.97
N LEU A 40 25.41 -26.36 -8.27
CA LEU A 40 26.55 -25.52 -8.68
C LEU A 40 27.85 -26.31 -8.81
N VAL A 41 28.12 -27.26 -7.90
CA VAL A 41 29.31 -28.12 -7.97
C VAL A 41 29.25 -29.04 -9.20
N TYR A 42 28.10 -29.64 -9.46
CA TYR A 42 27.90 -30.50 -10.62
C TYR A 42 28.12 -29.75 -11.93
N PHE A 43 27.49 -28.59 -12.10
CA PHE A 43 27.61 -27.78 -13.30
C PHE A 43 28.97 -27.05 -13.43
N SER A 44 29.72 -26.85 -12.33
CA SER A 44 31.07 -26.29 -12.38
C SER A 44 32.06 -27.12 -13.22
N GLY A 45 31.79 -28.41 -13.42
CA GLY A 45 32.61 -29.30 -14.24
C GLY A 45 32.64 -28.95 -15.73
N GLY A 46 31.63 -28.22 -16.24
CA GLY A 46 31.45 -27.92 -17.66
C GLY A 46 31.83 -26.50 -18.10
N HIS A 47 32.19 -25.59 -17.19
CA HIS A 47 32.40 -24.16 -17.51
C HIS A 47 33.85 -23.69 -17.33
N ALA A 48 34.26 -22.75 -18.19
CA ALA A 48 35.58 -22.10 -18.16
C ALA A 48 35.86 -21.39 -16.81
N GLU A 49 34.82 -20.95 -16.11
CA GLU A 49 34.90 -20.27 -14.80
C GLU A 49 34.79 -21.21 -13.59
N ARG A 50 35.17 -22.48 -13.76
CA ARG A 50 35.09 -23.54 -12.73
C ARG A 50 35.55 -23.11 -11.33
N ARG A 51 36.64 -22.32 -11.24
CA ARG A 51 37.20 -21.85 -9.96
C ARG A 51 36.25 -20.92 -9.21
N PHE A 52 35.53 -20.06 -9.93
CA PHE A 52 34.59 -19.11 -9.34
C PHE A 52 33.33 -19.83 -8.85
N LEU A 53 32.77 -20.74 -9.65
CA LEU A 53 31.60 -21.53 -9.26
C LEU A 53 31.86 -22.42 -8.03
N LEU A 54 33.05 -23.02 -7.95
CA LEU A 54 33.48 -23.75 -6.76
C LEU A 54 33.57 -22.83 -5.53
N LEU A 55 34.07 -21.60 -5.69
CA LEU A 55 34.16 -20.63 -4.59
C LEU A 55 32.75 -20.19 -4.12
N VAL A 56 31.82 -19.98 -5.04
CA VAL A 56 30.41 -19.70 -4.72
C VAL A 56 29.77 -20.89 -4.00
N ALA A 57 30.04 -22.12 -4.42
CA ALA A 57 29.52 -23.31 -3.75
C ALA A 57 30.09 -23.48 -2.33
N ILE A 58 31.39 -23.25 -2.14
CA ILE A 58 32.04 -23.25 -0.82
C ILE A 58 31.42 -22.18 0.08
N PHE A 59 31.14 -20.99 -0.47
CA PHE A 59 30.47 -19.91 0.26
C PHE A 59 29.05 -20.30 0.69
N GLY A 60 28.30 -21.04 -0.15
CA GLY A 60 27.00 -21.61 0.22
C GLY A 60 27.08 -22.59 1.38
N ILE A 61 28.08 -23.49 1.39
CA ILE A 61 28.30 -24.42 2.51
C ILE A 61 28.63 -23.67 3.80
N LEU A 62 29.45 -22.62 3.71
CA LEU A 62 29.77 -21.78 4.87
C LEU A 62 28.51 -21.05 5.39
N LEU A 63 27.64 -20.58 4.49
CA LEU A 63 26.37 -19.94 4.85
C LEU A 63 25.40 -20.91 5.55
N SER A 64 25.33 -22.18 5.14
CA SER A 64 24.46 -23.15 5.81
C SER A 64 24.94 -23.46 7.23
N LEU A 65 26.26 -23.63 7.42
CA LEU A 65 26.88 -23.85 8.74
C LEU A 65 26.68 -22.65 9.67
N THR A 66 26.88 -21.44 9.13
CA THR A 66 26.71 -20.20 9.91
C THR A 66 25.24 -19.90 10.20
N SER A 67 24.28 -20.32 9.36
CA SER A 67 22.84 -20.13 9.61
C SER A 67 22.35 -20.75 10.91
N ILE A 68 22.90 -21.91 11.29
CA ILE A 68 22.58 -22.58 12.56
C ILE A 68 23.01 -21.73 13.75
N VAL A 69 24.24 -21.19 13.68
CA VAL A 69 24.84 -20.36 14.73
C VAL A 69 24.15 -18.99 14.80
N TYR A 70 23.91 -18.35 13.66
CA TYR A 70 23.45 -16.97 13.61
C TYR A 70 21.99 -16.82 14.07
N ARG A 71 21.16 -17.82 13.77
CA ARG A 71 19.77 -17.88 14.24
C ARG A 71 19.66 -18.13 15.75
N SER A 72 20.70 -18.73 16.36
CA SER A 72 20.82 -18.84 17.82
C SER A 72 21.15 -17.51 18.50
N VAL A 73 21.86 -16.59 17.81
CA VAL A 73 22.32 -15.29 18.35
C VAL A 73 21.36 -14.14 17.99
N ARG A 74 20.30 -14.40 17.21
CA ARG A 74 19.26 -13.43 16.80
C ARG A 74 19.77 -12.17 16.08
N VAL A 75 20.93 -12.25 15.43
CA VAL A 75 21.36 -11.19 14.53
C VAL A 75 20.71 -11.47 13.18
N HIS A 76 19.56 -10.87 12.88
CA HIS A 76 18.72 -11.37 11.77
C HIS A 76 18.96 -10.71 10.41
N LEU A 77 19.49 -9.48 10.37
CA LEU A 77 19.39 -8.66 9.15
C LEU A 77 20.46 -9.01 8.11
N TRP A 78 21.75 -8.91 8.47
CA TRP A 78 22.85 -9.06 7.52
C TRP A 78 23.00 -10.48 6.98
N HIS A 79 22.88 -11.48 7.86
CA HIS A 79 22.93 -12.88 7.47
C HIS A 79 21.74 -13.27 6.59
N GLY A 80 20.53 -12.80 6.90
CA GLY A 80 19.37 -13.01 6.06
C GLY A 80 19.56 -12.45 4.65
N MET A 81 20.11 -11.23 4.53
CA MET A 81 20.43 -10.64 3.23
C MET A 81 21.50 -11.41 2.46
N LEU A 82 22.52 -11.95 3.14
CA LEU A 82 23.57 -12.76 2.50
C LEU A 82 23.02 -14.10 1.99
N VAL A 83 22.19 -14.78 2.79
CA VAL A 83 21.51 -16.01 2.37
C VAL A 83 20.58 -15.73 1.19
N ASP A 84 19.74 -14.71 1.29
CA ASP A 84 18.84 -14.32 0.20
C ASP A 84 19.61 -14.00 -1.08
N GLY A 85 20.74 -13.28 -0.97
CA GLY A 85 21.59 -12.94 -2.11
C GLY A 85 22.30 -14.14 -2.72
N TRP A 86 22.81 -15.05 -1.90
CA TRP A 86 23.40 -16.28 -2.42
C TRP A 86 22.38 -17.16 -3.12
N VAL A 87 21.19 -17.35 -2.53
CA VAL A 87 20.10 -18.14 -3.13
C VAL A 87 19.62 -17.50 -4.44
N GLY A 88 19.45 -16.17 -4.44
CA GLY A 88 19.10 -15.42 -5.64
C GLY A 88 20.14 -15.58 -6.77
N PHE A 89 21.43 -15.55 -6.43
CA PHE A 89 22.51 -15.80 -7.39
C PHE A 89 22.46 -17.23 -7.93
N ALA A 90 22.47 -18.22 -7.04
CA ALA A 90 22.58 -19.62 -7.42
C ALA A 90 21.42 -20.06 -8.31
N LEU A 91 20.18 -19.75 -7.94
CA LEU A 91 19.00 -20.14 -8.72
C LEU A 91 18.92 -19.42 -10.05
N THR A 92 19.32 -18.15 -10.12
CA THR A 92 19.34 -17.41 -11.40
C THR A 92 20.40 -17.98 -12.33
N PHE A 93 21.59 -18.25 -11.80
CA PHE A 93 22.71 -18.78 -12.57
C PHE A 93 22.35 -20.15 -13.16
N LEU A 94 21.83 -21.05 -12.31
CA LEU A 94 21.39 -22.38 -12.71
C LEU A 94 20.17 -22.35 -13.63
N SER A 95 19.33 -21.31 -13.59
CA SER A 95 18.17 -21.17 -14.47
C SER A 95 18.48 -20.69 -15.88
N GLU A 96 19.67 -20.14 -16.11
CA GLU A 96 20.07 -19.56 -17.39
C GLU A 96 21.18 -20.37 -18.06
N VAL A 97 22.03 -21.03 -17.28
CA VAL A 97 23.04 -21.97 -17.77
C VAL A 97 22.36 -23.25 -18.22
N SER A 98 22.36 -23.56 -19.51
CA SER A 98 21.85 -24.81 -20.11
C SER A 98 22.98 -25.86 -20.24
N VAL A 99 22.90 -26.98 -19.53
CA VAL A 99 23.81 -28.10 -19.65
C VAL A 99 22.99 -29.38 -19.73
N GLU A 100 23.20 -30.18 -20.78
CA GLU A 100 22.61 -31.51 -20.91
C GLU A 100 23.02 -32.36 -19.70
N ALA A 101 22.06 -32.71 -18.84
CA ALA A 101 22.29 -33.50 -17.64
C ALA A 101 21.84 -34.95 -17.86
N ASP A 102 22.72 -35.90 -17.57
CA ASP A 102 22.42 -37.33 -17.67
C ASP A 102 21.37 -37.74 -16.61
N PHE A 103 20.20 -38.19 -17.09
CA PHE A 103 19.02 -38.55 -16.28
C PHE A 103 19.29 -39.61 -15.20
N TRP A 104 20.31 -40.46 -15.39
CA TRP A 104 20.62 -41.57 -14.48
C TRP A 104 21.49 -41.19 -13.28
N ASN A 105 21.84 -39.91 -13.14
CA ASN A 105 22.76 -39.49 -12.11
C ASN A 105 22.03 -39.34 -10.76
N ARG A 106 22.35 -40.20 -9.79
CA ARG A 106 21.77 -40.18 -8.42
C ARG A 106 21.91 -38.80 -7.75
N LEU A 107 22.94 -38.04 -8.11
CA LEU A 107 23.18 -36.69 -7.61
C LEU A 107 22.04 -35.72 -7.98
N LEU A 108 21.49 -35.87 -9.18
CA LEU A 108 20.40 -35.03 -9.71
C LEU A 108 19.09 -35.31 -8.97
N THR A 109 18.79 -36.57 -8.67
CA THR A 109 17.60 -36.94 -7.89
C THR A 109 17.65 -36.38 -6.47
N ILE A 110 18.83 -36.40 -5.85
CA ILE A 110 19.05 -35.82 -4.52
C ILE A 110 18.83 -34.30 -4.57
N GLU A 111 19.42 -33.63 -5.55
CA GLU A 111 19.25 -32.19 -5.76
C GLU A 111 17.76 -31.80 -5.90
N GLN A 112 17.02 -32.49 -6.77
CA GLN A 112 15.59 -32.25 -7.00
C GLN A 112 14.77 -32.42 -5.72
N SER A 113 15.06 -33.48 -4.96
CA SER A 113 14.38 -33.75 -3.68
C SER A 113 14.66 -32.67 -2.63
N LEU A 114 15.89 -32.13 -2.59
CA LEU A 114 16.29 -31.07 -1.66
C LEU A 114 15.63 -29.74 -2.02
N LEU A 115 15.64 -29.34 -3.29
CA LEU A 115 15.01 -28.10 -3.74
C LEU A 115 13.49 -28.14 -3.57
N PHE A 116 12.84 -29.24 -3.95
CA PHE A 116 11.40 -29.40 -3.81
C PHE A 116 10.97 -29.53 -2.34
N GLY A 117 11.74 -30.26 -1.53
CA GLY A 117 11.51 -30.37 -0.08
C GLY A 117 11.65 -29.01 0.61
N GLY A 118 12.70 -28.26 0.29
CA GLY A 118 12.90 -26.89 0.77
C GLY A 118 11.73 -25.98 0.37
N PHE A 119 11.28 -26.06 -0.89
CA PHE A 119 10.13 -25.32 -1.41
C PHE A 119 8.88 -25.53 -0.57
N MET A 120 8.48 -26.79 -0.40
CA MET A 120 7.25 -27.14 0.32
C MET A 120 7.32 -26.69 1.77
N MET A 121 8.47 -26.87 2.43
CA MET A 121 8.66 -26.44 3.82
C MET A 121 8.55 -24.92 3.97
N ARG A 122 9.17 -24.15 3.06
CA ARG A 122 9.06 -22.68 3.08
C ARG A 122 7.62 -22.22 2.84
N ALA A 123 6.92 -22.81 1.87
CA ALA A 123 5.52 -22.47 1.60
C ALA A 123 4.61 -22.69 2.82
N VAL A 124 4.78 -23.82 3.51
CA VAL A 124 4.04 -24.13 4.75
C VAL A 124 4.40 -23.13 5.86
N CYS A 125 5.68 -22.80 6.05
CA CYS A 125 6.11 -21.80 7.04
C CYS A 125 5.49 -20.42 6.80
N GLU A 126 5.54 -19.93 5.56
CA GLU A 126 5.04 -18.61 5.20
C GLU A 126 3.51 -18.55 5.28
N TYR A 127 2.82 -19.66 4.98
CA TYR A 127 1.39 -19.80 5.22
C TYR A 127 1.04 -19.68 6.71
N ILE A 128 1.71 -20.44 7.57
CA ILE A 128 1.48 -20.40 9.03
C ILE A 128 1.75 -18.99 9.56
N ALA A 129 2.86 -18.37 9.15
CA ALA A 129 3.21 -17.01 9.55
C ALA A 129 2.17 -15.97 9.08
N ALA A 130 1.54 -16.18 7.92
CA ALA A 130 0.51 -15.29 7.39
C ALA A 130 -0.78 -15.39 8.19
N VAL A 131 -1.21 -16.61 8.51
CA VAL A 131 -2.42 -16.89 9.29
C VAL A 131 -2.28 -16.40 10.74
N ASP A 132 -1.13 -16.63 11.36
CA ASP A 132 -0.83 -16.21 12.73
C ASP A 132 -0.65 -14.68 12.87
N GLY A 133 -0.48 -13.97 11.75
CA GLY A 133 -0.29 -12.52 11.74
C GLY A 133 1.07 -12.09 12.30
N GLN A 134 2.08 -12.97 12.27
CA GLN A 134 3.42 -12.70 12.80
C GLN A 134 4.22 -11.68 11.97
N PHE A 135 3.76 -11.33 10.77
CA PHE A 135 4.47 -10.41 9.89
C PHE A 135 4.42 -8.97 10.39
N SER A 136 5.60 -8.38 10.60
CA SER A 136 5.75 -6.94 10.84
C SER A 136 5.42 -6.13 9.58
N ALA A 137 5.12 -4.83 9.74
CA ALA A 137 4.80 -3.94 8.62
C ALA A 137 6.04 -3.46 7.87
N ASN A 138 7.21 -4.02 8.16
CA ASN A 138 8.45 -3.50 7.59
C ASN A 138 8.73 -4.15 6.23
N PHE A 139 8.80 -3.33 5.19
CA PHE A 139 9.30 -3.73 3.86
C PHE A 139 10.67 -4.42 3.94
N GLN A 140 11.51 -4.02 4.91
CA GLN A 140 12.83 -4.63 5.13
C GLN A 140 12.78 -6.12 5.49
N HIS A 141 11.68 -6.61 6.08
CA HIS A 141 11.54 -8.01 6.46
C HIS A 141 10.66 -8.81 5.50
N ASN A 142 9.77 -8.15 4.76
CA ASN A 142 8.82 -8.83 3.87
C ASN A 142 9.34 -9.02 2.44
N VAL A 143 10.34 -8.23 2.04
CA VAL A 143 10.94 -8.27 0.71
C VAL A 143 12.34 -8.88 0.82
N PRO A 144 12.67 -9.94 0.04
CA PRO A 144 13.99 -10.57 0.05
C PRO A 144 14.99 -9.72 -0.74
N TRP A 145 15.37 -8.56 -0.19
CA TRP A 145 16.25 -7.57 -0.86
C TRP A 145 17.58 -8.17 -1.31
N GLY A 146 18.13 -9.11 -0.52
CA GLY A 146 19.35 -9.84 -0.88
C GLY A 146 19.20 -10.58 -2.21
N SER A 147 18.08 -11.25 -2.45
CA SER A 147 17.87 -12.06 -3.66
C SER A 147 17.95 -11.25 -4.94
N PHE A 148 17.51 -9.99 -4.92
CA PHE A 148 17.65 -9.10 -6.08
C PHE A 148 19.10 -8.74 -6.39
N LEU A 149 19.94 -8.53 -5.37
CA LEU A 149 21.39 -8.37 -5.55
C LEU A 149 22.00 -9.64 -6.14
N GLY A 150 21.58 -10.81 -5.65
CA GLY A 150 21.99 -12.11 -6.19
C GLY A 150 21.64 -12.29 -7.67
N ILE A 151 20.40 -11.98 -8.05
CA ILE A 151 19.91 -12.04 -9.44
C ILE A 151 20.75 -11.13 -10.35
N LEU A 152 20.99 -9.88 -9.92
CA LEU A 152 21.79 -8.92 -10.69
C LEU A 152 23.23 -9.39 -10.87
N LEU A 153 23.84 -9.91 -9.81
CA LEU A 153 25.17 -10.50 -9.88
C LEU A 153 25.18 -11.69 -10.84
N SER A 154 24.22 -12.60 -10.75
CA SER A 154 24.15 -13.75 -11.66
C SER A 154 24.03 -13.33 -13.13
N PHE A 155 23.21 -12.34 -13.45
CA PHE A 155 23.11 -11.83 -14.82
C PHE A 155 24.42 -11.21 -15.32
N SER A 156 25.24 -10.60 -14.45
CA SER A 156 26.55 -10.09 -14.88
C SER A 156 27.53 -11.18 -15.32
N PHE A 157 27.32 -12.44 -14.91
CA PHE A 157 28.18 -13.57 -15.27
C PHE A 157 27.64 -14.41 -16.44
N VAL A 158 26.32 -14.53 -16.57
CA VAL A 158 25.71 -15.44 -17.58
C VAL A 158 25.42 -14.75 -18.91
N VAL A 159 25.26 -13.43 -18.91
CA VAL A 159 24.59 -12.71 -20.00
C VAL A 159 25.60 -11.99 -20.89
N ASP A 160 25.49 -12.20 -22.21
CA ASP A 160 26.22 -11.42 -23.20
C ASP A 160 25.88 -9.92 -23.12
N SER A 161 26.83 -9.06 -23.46
CA SER A 161 26.69 -7.59 -23.37
C SER A 161 25.43 -7.02 -24.05
N SER A 162 24.86 -7.74 -25.02
CA SER A 162 23.69 -7.32 -25.79
C SER A 162 22.33 -7.51 -25.09
N SER A 163 22.23 -8.39 -24.08
CA SER A 163 20.95 -8.73 -23.41
C SER A 163 20.86 -8.23 -21.96
N VAL A 164 21.92 -7.63 -21.41
CA VAL A 164 21.99 -7.09 -20.04
C VAL A 164 20.77 -6.23 -19.68
N LEU A 165 20.33 -5.37 -20.60
CA LEU A 165 19.21 -4.46 -20.36
C LEU A 165 17.87 -5.18 -20.17
N ILE A 166 17.65 -6.29 -20.88
CA ILE A 166 16.44 -7.12 -20.75
C ILE A 166 16.42 -7.79 -19.37
N HIS A 167 17.56 -8.30 -18.94
CA HIS A 167 17.71 -8.94 -17.63
C HIS A 167 17.56 -7.95 -16.47
N LEU A 168 18.06 -6.72 -16.63
CA LEU A 168 17.83 -5.64 -15.67
C LEU A 168 16.33 -5.30 -15.55
N LEU A 169 15.62 -5.17 -16.67
CA LEU A 169 14.16 -4.95 -16.65
C LEU A 169 13.40 -6.12 -16.03
N ARG A 170 13.82 -7.36 -16.28
CA ARG A 170 13.24 -8.54 -15.65
C ARG A 170 13.44 -8.53 -14.13
N ALA A 171 14.62 -8.14 -13.65
CA ALA A 171 14.87 -7.97 -12.22
C ALA A 171 14.02 -6.84 -11.62
N MET A 172 13.90 -5.69 -12.31
CA MET A 172 13.03 -4.59 -11.87
C MET A 172 11.56 -5.01 -11.78
N LEU A 173 11.06 -5.75 -12.78
CA LEU A 173 9.72 -6.31 -12.77
C LEU A 173 9.50 -7.18 -11.54
N TYR A 174 10.47 -8.04 -11.19
CA TYR A 174 10.34 -8.90 -10.01
C TYR A 174 10.25 -8.10 -8.71
N ILE A 175 11.06 -7.05 -8.58
CA ILE A 175 11.01 -6.13 -7.42
C ILE A 175 9.64 -5.47 -7.34
N LEU A 176 9.17 -4.89 -8.46
CA LEU A 176 7.89 -4.20 -8.52
C LEU A 176 6.74 -5.12 -8.16
N LEU A 177 6.72 -6.34 -8.70
CA LEU A 177 5.65 -7.30 -8.47
C LEU A 177 5.62 -7.76 -7.00
N VAL A 178 6.78 -8.01 -6.38
CA VAL A 178 6.87 -8.27 -4.94
C VAL A 178 6.32 -7.10 -4.15
N LEU A 179 6.72 -5.87 -4.49
CA LEU A 179 6.24 -4.67 -3.80
C LEU A 179 4.70 -4.56 -3.90
N MET A 180 4.13 -4.79 -5.09
CA MET A 180 2.69 -4.69 -5.30
C MET A 180 1.88 -5.78 -4.60
N LEU A 181 2.43 -7.00 -4.50
CA LEU A 181 1.84 -8.07 -3.69
C LEU A 181 1.84 -7.70 -2.20
N THR A 182 2.95 -7.14 -1.68
CA THR A 182 3.01 -6.68 -0.28
C THR A 182 2.07 -5.50 0.01
N LEU A 183 1.85 -4.64 -0.97
CA LEU A 183 0.91 -3.52 -0.92
C LEU A 183 -0.55 -3.91 -1.13
N LYS A 184 -0.82 -5.19 -1.46
CA LYS A 184 -2.15 -5.71 -1.78
C LYS A 184 -2.83 -4.94 -2.92
N VAL A 185 -2.11 -4.68 -4.00
CA VAL A 185 -2.70 -4.08 -5.22
C VAL A 185 -3.58 -5.11 -5.90
N SER A 186 -4.81 -4.72 -6.25
CA SER A 186 -5.91 -5.60 -6.67
C SER A 186 -5.57 -6.50 -7.87
N PHE A 187 -4.74 -6.01 -8.80
CA PHE A 187 -4.32 -6.76 -9.99
C PHE A 187 -2.96 -7.46 -9.85
N SER A 188 -2.24 -7.29 -8.73
CA SER A 188 -0.88 -7.85 -8.57
C SER A 188 -0.82 -9.37 -8.70
N LEU A 189 -1.86 -10.09 -8.26
CA LEU A 189 -1.95 -11.54 -8.41
C LEU A 189 -2.06 -11.97 -9.88
N ILE A 190 -2.81 -11.22 -10.70
CA ILE A 190 -2.95 -11.50 -12.13
C ILE A 190 -1.61 -11.27 -12.82
N PHE A 191 -0.93 -10.17 -12.55
CA PHE A 191 0.41 -9.92 -13.10
C PHE A 191 1.45 -10.94 -12.65
N PHE A 192 1.33 -11.44 -11.41
CA PHE A 192 2.15 -12.55 -10.94
C PHE A 192 1.88 -13.82 -11.74
N LEU A 193 0.61 -14.19 -11.96
CA LEU A 193 0.24 -15.34 -12.78
C LEU A 193 0.70 -15.19 -14.23
N VAL A 194 0.50 -14.02 -14.85
CA VAL A 194 0.97 -13.73 -16.22
C VAL A 194 2.49 -13.87 -16.31
N THR A 195 3.23 -13.33 -15.34
CA THR A 195 4.69 -13.44 -15.31
C THR A 195 5.14 -14.88 -15.10
N ALA A 196 4.47 -15.63 -14.23
CA ALA A 196 4.77 -17.03 -13.96
C ALA A 196 4.46 -17.93 -15.17
N ILE A 197 3.31 -17.73 -15.83
CA ILE A 197 2.91 -18.45 -17.04
C ILE A 197 3.86 -18.10 -18.20
N HIS A 198 4.20 -16.83 -18.38
CA HIS A 198 5.15 -16.42 -19.42
C HIS A 198 6.51 -17.09 -19.20
N ASN A 199 7.06 -17.05 -17.98
CA ASN A 199 8.31 -17.73 -17.67
C ASN A 199 8.19 -19.25 -17.89
N PHE A 200 7.05 -19.86 -17.53
CA PHE A 200 6.80 -21.28 -17.77
C PHE A 200 6.78 -21.62 -19.26
N VAL A 201 6.03 -20.88 -20.07
CA VAL A 201 5.93 -21.14 -21.52
C VAL A 201 7.29 -20.95 -22.19
N CYS A 202 8.01 -19.87 -21.89
CA CYS A 202 9.35 -19.62 -22.41
C CYS A 202 10.37 -20.69 -21.96
N SER A 203 10.15 -21.32 -20.81
CA SER A 203 11.03 -22.35 -20.24
C SER A 203 10.65 -23.77 -20.62
N SER A 204 9.40 -24.03 -20.99
CA SER A 204 8.91 -25.34 -21.47
C SER A 204 9.56 -25.79 -22.79
N GLN A 205 10.19 -24.85 -23.51
CA GLN A 205 11.03 -25.14 -24.67
C GLN A 205 12.44 -25.59 -24.30
N LYS A 206 12.82 -25.48 -23.02
CA LYS A 206 14.10 -25.89 -22.46
C LYS A 206 13.92 -27.11 -21.54
N ASP A 207 15.02 -27.75 -21.18
CA ASP A 207 15.01 -28.98 -20.39
C ASP A 207 14.26 -28.89 -19.05
N ASN A 208 13.70 -30.02 -18.61
CA ASN A 208 12.90 -30.17 -17.37
C ASN A 208 13.56 -29.62 -16.10
N TRP A 209 14.89 -29.52 -16.04
CA TRP A 209 15.63 -29.07 -14.86
C TRP A 209 15.75 -27.54 -14.76
N LEU A 210 15.78 -26.81 -15.89
CA LEU A 210 15.77 -25.35 -15.91
C LEU A 210 14.46 -24.81 -15.34
N LEU A 211 13.35 -25.51 -15.61
CA LEU A 211 12.05 -25.25 -15.03
C LEU A 211 12.11 -25.31 -13.49
N LEU A 212 12.77 -26.32 -12.91
CA LEU A 212 12.87 -26.47 -11.46
C LEU A 212 13.58 -25.30 -10.79
N PHE A 213 14.69 -24.80 -11.36
CA PHE A 213 15.40 -23.64 -10.81
C PHE A 213 14.60 -22.35 -10.92
N GLN A 214 13.87 -22.15 -12.02
CA GLN A 214 12.98 -21.00 -12.18
C GLN A 214 11.80 -21.06 -11.20
N TYR A 215 11.22 -22.24 -10.97
CA TYR A 215 10.20 -22.42 -9.94
C TYR A 215 10.75 -22.21 -8.52
N GLY A 216 11.97 -22.67 -8.25
CA GLY A 216 12.67 -22.41 -7.01
C GLY A 216 12.84 -20.91 -6.77
N LEU A 217 13.24 -20.16 -7.80
CA LEU A 217 13.44 -18.71 -7.74
C LEU A 217 12.12 -17.96 -7.54
N ILE A 218 11.10 -18.30 -8.33
CA ILE A 218 9.75 -17.72 -8.22
C ILE A 218 9.20 -17.99 -6.82
N SER A 219 9.31 -19.22 -6.32
CA SER A 219 8.89 -19.51 -4.96
C SER A 219 9.65 -18.68 -3.94
N TRP A 220 10.98 -18.69 -3.99
CA TRP A 220 11.80 -18.04 -2.98
C TRP A 220 11.44 -16.57 -2.81
N ILE A 221 11.20 -15.89 -3.94
CA ILE A 221 10.88 -14.46 -4.02
C ILE A 221 9.41 -14.18 -3.69
N TYR A 222 8.47 -14.93 -4.26
CA TYR A 222 7.05 -14.56 -4.24
C TYR A 222 6.22 -15.27 -3.17
N ILE A 223 6.65 -16.41 -2.63
CA ILE A 223 5.80 -17.20 -1.72
C ILE A 223 5.37 -16.38 -0.49
N ARG A 224 6.28 -15.61 0.11
CA ARG A 224 5.98 -14.73 1.25
C ARG A 224 5.00 -13.61 0.86
N PRO A 225 5.27 -12.76 -0.16
CA PRO A 225 4.33 -11.74 -0.61
C PRO A 225 2.95 -12.30 -1.02
N VAL A 226 2.89 -13.46 -1.67
CA VAL A 226 1.64 -14.10 -2.08
C VAL A 226 0.83 -14.58 -0.87
N MET A 227 1.47 -15.24 0.09
CA MET A 227 0.79 -15.66 1.33
C MET A 227 0.29 -14.46 2.13
N GLN A 228 1.05 -13.36 2.17
CA GLN A 228 0.62 -12.11 2.79
C GLN A 228 -0.56 -11.45 2.05
N PHE A 229 -0.56 -11.50 0.71
CA PHE A 229 -1.66 -11.00 -0.11
C PHE A 229 -2.96 -11.76 0.21
N LEU A 230 -2.91 -13.09 0.17
CA LEU A 230 -4.07 -13.99 0.29
C LEU A 230 -4.58 -14.12 1.73
N PHE A 231 -3.70 -14.38 2.69
CA PHE A 231 -4.07 -14.75 4.06
C PHE A 231 -3.72 -13.67 5.10
N GLY A 232 -2.97 -12.64 4.72
CA GLY A 232 -2.52 -11.62 5.66
C GLY A 232 -3.70 -10.81 6.23
N ARG A 233 -3.73 -10.63 7.55
CA ARG A 233 -4.81 -9.91 8.27
C ARG A 233 -4.84 -8.39 8.03
N ARG A 234 -3.81 -7.82 7.40
CA ARG A 234 -3.73 -6.37 7.17
C ARG A 234 -4.65 -5.91 6.06
N ARG A 235 -5.29 -4.76 6.28
CA ARG A 235 -6.07 -4.05 5.26
C ARG A 235 -5.14 -3.34 4.28
N GLN A 236 -5.57 -3.22 3.03
CA GLN A 236 -4.81 -2.54 1.96
C GLN A 236 -4.30 -1.15 2.38
N PHE A 237 -5.13 -0.33 3.05
CA PHE A 237 -4.71 0.98 3.54
C PHE A 237 -3.55 0.94 4.54
N GLN A 238 -3.50 -0.07 5.41
CA GLN A 238 -2.43 -0.21 6.40
C GLN A 238 -1.10 -0.54 5.71
N CYS A 239 -1.13 -1.29 4.60
CA CYS A 239 0.06 -1.54 3.79
C CYS A 239 0.54 -0.26 3.10
N TRP A 240 -0.37 0.54 2.55
CA TRP A 240 -0.03 1.83 1.93
C TRP A 240 0.44 2.89 2.92
N LEU A 241 0.01 2.84 4.18
CA LEU A 241 0.45 3.79 5.22
C LEU A 241 1.98 3.82 5.38
N LEU A 242 2.64 2.70 5.14
CA LEU A 242 4.10 2.61 5.17
C LEU A 242 4.75 3.47 4.08
N VAL A 243 4.18 3.47 2.89
CA VAL A 243 4.59 4.31 1.76
C VAL A 243 4.25 5.77 2.07
N LEU A 244 3.05 6.02 2.63
CA LEU A 244 2.59 7.36 2.99
C LEU A 244 3.49 8.03 4.06
N ASN A 245 4.12 7.23 4.93
CA ASN A 245 5.02 7.70 5.98
C ASN A 245 6.47 7.93 5.51
N LEU A 246 6.79 7.65 4.23
CA LEU A 246 8.12 7.87 3.70
C LEU A 246 8.54 9.36 3.76
N LYS A 247 9.84 9.60 3.83
CA LYS A 247 10.40 10.97 3.75
C LYS A 247 10.33 11.48 2.31
N ALA A 248 10.27 12.80 2.14
CA ALA A 248 10.27 13.48 0.83
C ALA A 248 11.34 12.98 -0.16
N LEU A 249 12.55 12.66 0.32
CA LEU A 249 13.61 12.09 -0.52
C LEU A 249 13.21 10.77 -1.20
N HIS A 250 12.54 9.88 -0.48
CA HIS A 250 12.13 8.58 -1.03
C HIS A 250 11.04 8.75 -2.08
N TYR A 251 10.14 9.71 -1.88
CA TYR A 251 9.14 10.06 -2.88
C TYR A 251 9.76 10.61 -4.16
N ASN A 252 10.78 11.46 -4.06
CA ASN A 252 11.51 11.96 -5.22
C ASN A 252 12.20 10.81 -5.96
N LEU A 253 12.76 9.83 -5.24
CA LEU A 253 13.36 8.63 -5.85
C LEU A 253 12.32 7.76 -6.56
N ILE A 254 11.13 7.56 -5.96
CA ILE A 254 10.02 6.83 -6.60
C ILE A 254 9.56 7.55 -7.87
N TYR A 255 9.48 8.88 -7.83
CA TYR A 255 9.13 9.70 -8.99
C TYR A 255 10.18 9.60 -10.11
N ILE A 256 11.46 9.73 -9.78
CA ILE A 256 12.56 9.57 -10.75
C ILE A 256 12.55 8.17 -11.35
N PHE A 257 12.35 7.14 -10.53
CA PHE A 257 12.22 5.76 -10.99
C PHE A 257 11.09 5.60 -11.99
N TYR A 258 9.92 6.20 -11.71
CA TYR A 258 8.79 6.15 -12.62
C TYR A 258 9.07 6.86 -13.96
N ILE A 259 9.75 8.02 -13.94
CA ILE A 259 10.17 8.71 -15.19
C ILE A 259 11.18 7.86 -15.97
N LEU A 260 12.14 7.21 -15.31
CA LEU A 260 13.05 6.30 -16.02
C LEU A 260 12.30 5.13 -16.67
N LEU A 261 11.30 4.60 -15.96
CA LEU A 261 10.47 3.51 -16.46
C LEU A 261 9.63 3.90 -17.69
N THR A 262 9.04 5.10 -17.70
CA THR A 262 8.32 5.63 -18.87
C THR A 262 9.26 5.85 -20.06
N MET A 263 10.48 6.33 -19.82
CA MET A 263 11.49 6.49 -20.88
C MET A 263 11.93 5.12 -21.47
N PHE A 264 12.12 4.10 -20.63
CA PHE A 264 12.40 2.74 -21.12
C PHE A 264 11.23 2.17 -21.93
N TYR A 265 10.00 2.42 -21.51
CA TYR A 265 8.81 1.99 -22.23
C TYR A 265 8.67 2.68 -23.60
N ILE A 266 8.82 4.00 -23.69
CA ILE A 266 8.73 4.72 -24.97
C ILE A 266 9.86 4.27 -25.91
N SER A 267 11.10 4.20 -25.41
CA SER A 267 12.24 3.79 -26.22
C SER A 267 12.12 2.37 -26.75
N SER A 268 11.56 1.44 -25.95
CA SER A 268 11.32 0.07 -26.39
C SER A 268 10.28 -0.03 -27.51
N HIS A 269 9.21 0.75 -27.43
CA HIS A 269 8.13 0.76 -28.43
C HIS A 269 8.54 1.49 -29.71
N ILE A 270 9.30 2.59 -29.61
CA ILE A 270 9.89 3.24 -30.79
C ILE A 270 10.87 2.29 -31.49
N LEU A 271 11.74 1.61 -30.73
CA LEU A 271 12.68 0.65 -31.31
C LEU A 271 11.97 -0.51 -32.01
N ALA A 272 10.88 -1.03 -31.42
CA ALA A 272 10.06 -2.06 -32.03
C ALA A 272 9.41 -1.57 -33.35
N ALA A 273 8.89 -0.34 -33.36
CA ALA A 273 8.31 0.26 -34.56
C ALA A 273 9.34 0.47 -35.68
N VAL A 274 10.54 0.96 -35.36
CA VAL A 274 11.61 1.21 -36.36
C VAL A 274 12.14 -0.09 -36.97
N LYS A 275 12.27 -1.16 -36.18
CA LYS A 275 12.82 -2.44 -36.65
C LYS A 275 11.93 -3.16 -37.68
N HIS A 276 10.64 -2.84 -37.73
CA HIS A 276 9.68 -3.54 -38.59
C HIS A 276 9.04 -2.58 -39.60
N PRO A 277 9.75 -2.26 -40.70
CA PRO A 277 9.29 -1.32 -41.72
C PRO A 277 8.04 -1.80 -42.49
N GLN A 278 7.62 -3.05 -42.33
CA GLN A 278 6.36 -3.56 -42.87
C GLN A 278 5.13 -2.86 -42.26
N LEU A 279 5.30 -2.19 -41.10
CA LEU A 279 4.28 -1.40 -40.43
C LEU A 279 4.27 0.10 -40.83
N VAL A 280 4.92 0.49 -41.93
CA VAL A 280 4.97 1.91 -42.39
C VAL A 280 3.59 2.54 -42.52
N LEU A 281 2.57 1.77 -42.94
CA LEU A 281 1.18 2.26 -43.03
C LEU A 281 0.56 2.55 -41.65
N LEU A 282 1.00 1.85 -40.60
CA LEU A 282 0.55 2.03 -39.21
C LEU A 282 1.35 3.12 -38.48
N GLY A 283 2.47 3.58 -39.07
CA GLY A 283 3.33 4.63 -38.50
C GLY A 283 2.58 5.91 -38.11
N PRO A 284 1.75 6.52 -38.98
CA PRO A 284 0.98 7.71 -38.62
C PRO A 284 0.02 7.49 -37.45
N VAL A 285 -0.62 6.30 -37.40
CA VAL A 285 -1.53 5.92 -36.31
C VAL A 285 -0.76 5.75 -35.00
N PHE A 286 0.40 5.08 -35.05
CA PHE A 286 1.28 4.95 -33.89
C PHE A 286 1.76 6.31 -33.37
N MET A 287 2.17 7.23 -34.26
CA MET A 287 2.61 8.58 -33.87
C MET A 287 1.47 9.40 -33.27
N PHE A 288 0.25 9.28 -33.79
CA PHE A 288 -0.93 9.90 -33.20
C PHE A 288 -1.19 9.36 -31.79
N ILE A 289 -1.16 8.04 -31.61
CA ILE A 289 -1.39 7.40 -30.31
C ILE A 289 -0.28 7.73 -29.32
N LEU A 290 0.99 7.76 -29.75
CA LEU A 290 2.12 8.20 -28.93
C LEU A 290 1.96 9.66 -28.49
N THR A 291 1.46 10.54 -29.38
CA THR A 291 1.20 11.94 -29.04
C THR A 291 0.09 12.06 -27.99
N MET A 292 -1.01 11.32 -28.17
CA MET A 292 -2.09 11.26 -27.18
C MET A 292 -1.63 10.67 -25.84
N TRP A 293 -0.79 9.64 -25.88
CA TRP A 293 -0.16 9.04 -24.72
C TRP A 293 0.66 10.09 -23.94
N MET A 294 1.49 10.88 -24.62
CA MET A 294 2.27 11.97 -24.00
C MET A 294 1.37 13.05 -23.39
N LEU A 295 0.30 13.44 -24.08
CA LEU A 295 -0.66 14.45 -23.59
C LEU A 295 -1.38 14.00 -22.31
N ILE A 296 -1.61 12.70 -22.13
CA ILE A 296 -2.21 12.14 -20.90
C ILE A 296 -1.15 11.96 -19.81
N HIS A 297 0.05 11.51 -20.16
CA HIS A 297 1.11 11.21 -19.19
C HIS A 297 1.73 12.46 -18.57
N PHE A 298 1.84 13.56 -19.33
CA PHE A 298 2.41 14.81 -18.82
C PHE A 298 1.63 15.40 -17.61
N PRO A 299 0.30 15.62 -17.67
CA PRO A 299 -0.46 16.05 -16.49
C PRO A 299 -0.45 14.99 -15.39
N TYR A 300 -0.40 13.70 -15.76
CA TYR A 300 -0.29 12.61 -14.80
C TYR A 300 1.02 12.68 -14.00
N TRP A 301 2.15 13.01 -14.62
CA TRP A 301 3.44 13.20 -13.95
C TRP A 301 3.40 14.36 -12.95
N ILE A 302 2.83 15.50 -13.38
CA ILE A 302 2.70 16.69 -12.52
C ILE A 302 1.86 16.38 -11.30
N LEU A 303 0.72 15.71 -11.49
CA LEU A 303 -0.16 15.31 -10.40
C LEU A 303 0.51 14.24 -9.54
N LEU A 304 1.22 13.26 -10.08
CA LEU A 304 1.92 12.27 -9.27
C LEU A 304 2.99 12.94 -8.36
N LEU A 305 3.74 13.91 -8.89
CA LEU A 305 4.72 14.68 -8.12
C LEU A 305 4.05 15.52 -7.02
N TYR A 306 2.97 16.23 -7.37
CA TYR A 306 2.22 17.04 -6.41
C TYR A 306 1.63 16.18 -5.29
N MET A 307 1.07 15.02 -5.65
CA MET A 307 0.55 14.02 -4.72
C MET A 307 1.61 13.66 -3.69
N PHE A 308 2.79 13.25 -4.14
CA PHE A 308 3.88 12.84 -3.26
C PHE A 308 4.43 13.97 -2.39
N ARG A 309 4.53 15.20 -2.92
CA ARG A 309 4.92 16.37 -2.13
C ARG A 309 3.89 16.71 -1.06
N ARG A 310 2.60 16.60 -1.38
CA ARG A 310 1.49 16.85 -0.44
C ARG A 310 1.45 15.80 0.67
N PHE A 311 1.72 14.53 0.35
CA PHE A 311 1.84 13.45 1.33
C PHE A 311 3.12 13.53 2.18
N GLY A 312 4.23 14.01 1.62
CA GLY A 312 5.50 14.19 2.32
C GLY A 312 5.53 15.32 3.35
N MET A 313 4.45 16.11 3.45
CA MET A 313 4.31 17.19 4.43
C MET A 313 3.85 16.62 5.78
N ALA A 314 4.52 17.03 6.86
CA ALA A 314 4.46 16.57 8.27
C ALA A 314 3.07 16.34 8.92
N SER A 315 1.97 16.62 8.22
CA SER A 315 0.60 16.38 8.64
C SER A 315 0.27 14.91 8.96
N VAL A 316 0.82 13.94 8.22
CA VAL A 316 0.56 12.49 8.44
C VAL A 316 1.49 11.89 9.50
N GLN A 317 2.71 12.42 9.65
CA GLN A 317 3.75 11.86 10.53
C GLN A 317 3.52 12.11 12.03
N ASN A 318 2.65 13.06 12.41
CA ASN A 318 2.33 13.36 13.81
C ASN A 318 1.22 12.46 14.42
N CYS A 319 0.80 11.41 13.72
CA CYS A 319 -0.23 10.47 14.14
C CYS A 319 0.34 9.20 14.83
N THR A 320 1.17 9.37 15.85
CA THR A 320 1.82 8.26 16.59
C THR A 320 1.09 7.91 17.90
N GLN A 321 -0.22 7.64 17.85
CA GLN A 321 -0.94 7.06 19.00
C GLN A 321 -1.91 5.92 18.61
N PRO A 322 -1.74 4.72 19.21
CA PRO A 322 -1.90 3.42 18.53
C PRO A 322 -3.34 2.94 18.28
N ILE A 323 -4.37 3.66 18.73
CA ILE A 323 -5.78 3.22 18.59
C ILE A 323 -6.61 4.25 17.80
N CYS A 324 -6.07 5.45 17.55
CA CYS A 324 -6.72 6.54 16.81
C CYS A 324 -5.98 6.90 15.50
N GLU A 325 -4.97 6.14 15.08
CA GLU A 325 -4.12 6.49 13.91
C GLU A 325 -4.89 6.42 12.59
N GLN A 326 -5.69 5.37 12.39
CA GLN A 326 -6.39 5.15 11.13
C GLN A 326 -7.50 6.19 10.90
N THR A 327 -8.23 6.55 11.96
CA THR A 327 -9.31 7.55 11.88
C THR A 327 -8.75 8.96 11.79
N ARG A 328 -7.70 9.29 12.56
CA ARG A 328 -7.08 10.62 12.55
C ARG A 328 -6.30 10.94 11.29
N ALA A 329 -5.52 9.98 10.77
CA ALA A 329 -4.83 10.14 9.49
C ALA A 329 -5.84 10.30 8.35
N ARG A 330 -6.95 9.53 8.35
CA ARG A 330 -8.04 9.73 7.39
C ARG A 330 -8.68 11.11 7.51
N LEU A 331 -9.00 11.58 8.73
CA LEU A 331 -9.58 12.90 8.96
C LEU A 331 -8.65 14.05 8.53
N GLN A 332 -7.33 13.95 8.77
CA GLN A 332 -6.35 14.94 8.32
C GLN A 332 -6.16 14.94 6.80
N LEU A 333 -6.11 13.75 6.19
CA LEU A 333 -6.05 13.63 4.73
C LEU A 333 -7.29 14.28 4.11
N MET A 334 -8.46 13.99 4.64
CA MET A 334 -9.74 14.54 4.19
C MET A 334 -9.82 16.07 4.28
N ASN A 335 -9.27 16.64 5.35
CA ASN A 335 -9.28 18.08 5.59
C ASN A 335 -8.39 18.88 4.60
N ASN A 336 -7.51 18.17 3.89
CA ASN A 336 -6.62 18.75 2.89
C ASN A 336 -7.15 18.50 1.47
N GLY A 337 -8.46 18.35 1.24
CA GLY A 337 -9.02 18.20 -0.12
C GLY A 337 -8.50 16.98 -0.90
N LEU A 338 -7.92 15.97 -0.21
CA LEU A 338 -7.30 14.81 -0.87
C LEU A 338 -8.30 13.88 -1.54
N ARG A 339 -9.59 13.99 -1.22
CA ARG A 339 -10.64 13.24 -1.91
C ARG A 339 -10.83 13.76 -3.32
N ALA A 340 -11.13 15.05 -3.49
CA ALA A 340 -11.30 15.66 -4.82
C ALA A 340 -10.04 15.46 -5.66
N TYR A 341 -8.88 15.64 -5.03
CA TYR A 341 -7.59 15.33 -5.62
C TYR A 341 -7.46 13.85 -6.04
N GLY A 342 -7.74 12.93 -5.12
CA GLY A 342 -7.68 11.48 -5.35
C GLY A 342 -8.63 11.02 -6.45
N THR A 343 -9.81 11.63 -6.57
CA THR A 343 -10.76 11.37 -7.65
C THR A 343 -10.21 11.83 -9.01
N VAL A 344 -9.63 13.03 -9.09
CA VAL A 344 -9.00 13.50 -10.34
C VAL A 344 -7.82 12.61 -10.73
N VAL A 345 -6.96 12.28 -9.78
CA VAL A 345 -5.81 11.38 -10.02
C VAL A 345 -6.27 9.96 -10.38
N PHE A 346 -7.37 9.48 -9.81
CA PHE A 346 -7.94 8.17 -10.15
C PHE A 346 -8.36 8.09 -11.62
N TRP A 347 -9.14 9.05 -12.10
CA TRP A 347 -9.55 9.07 -13.51
C TRP A 347 -8.35 9.24 -14.45
N LEU A 348 -7.42 10.13 -14.10
CA LEU A 348 -6.24 10.37 -14.94
C LEU A 348 -5.29 9.17 -14.97
N SER A 349 -5.05 8.50 -13.84
CA SER A 349 -4.25 7.28 -13.79
C SER A 349 -4.94 6.12 -14.53
N GLY A 350 -6.27 6.04 -14.49
CA GLY A 350 -7.04 5.12 -15.32
C GLY A 350 -6.85 5.39 -16.82
N CYS A 351 -6.90 6.66 -17.25
CA CYS A 351 -6.60 7.06 -18.62
C CYS A 351 -5.15 6.75 -19.01
N ALA A 352 -4.18 6.93 -18.10
CA ALA A 352 -2.79 6.59 -18.32
C ALA A 352 -2.63 5.08 -18.60
N VAL A 353 -3.20 4.22 -17.75
CA VAL A 353 -3.21 2.75 -17.94
C VAL A 353 -3.81 2.36 -19.28
N LEU A 354 -4.97 2.92 -19.63
CA LEU A 354 -5.62 2.63 -20.92
C LEU A 354 -4.75 3.07 -22.09
N SER A 355 -4.16 4.27 -22.03
CA SER A 355 -3.31 4.78 -23.10
C SER A 355 -2.03 3.96 -23.27
N SER A 356 -1.39 3.52 -22.18
CA SER A 356 -0.24 2.60 -22.21
C SER A 356 -0.62 1.24 -22.80
N LEU A 357 -1.80 0.72 -22.47
CA LEU A 357 -2.33 -0.51 -23.07
C LEU A 357 -2.60 -0.34 -24.57
N PHE A 358 -3.20 0.76 -25.00
CA PHE A 358 -3.42 1.04 -26.42
C PHE A 358 -2.12 1.15 -27.21
N LEU A 359 -1.10 1.84 -26.66
CA LEU A 359 0.19 1.98 -27.34
C LEU A 359 0.88 0.62 -27.53
N SER A 360 0.84 -0.25 -26.52
CA SER A 360 1.38 -1.61 -26.62
C SER A 360 0.55 -2.52 -27.55
N LEU A 361 -0.79 -2.38 -27.57
CA LEU A 361 -1.65 -3.13 -28.49
C LEU A 361 -1.42 -2.76 -29.96
N CYS A 362 -1.10 -1.50 -30.26
CA CYS A 362 -0.79 -1.09 -31.63
C CYS A 362 0.42 -1.81 -32.21
N LEU A 363 1.36 -2.22 -31.36
CA LEU A 363 2.56 -2.95 -31.74
C LEU A 363 2.51 -4.41 -31.30
N TYR A 364 1.33 -4.97 -31.00
CA TYR A 364 1.23 -6.30 -30.36
C TYR A 364 1.92 -7.41 -31.16
N SER A 365 1.83 -7.35 -32.49
CA SER A 365 2.41 -8.34 -33.41
C SER A 365 3.94 -8.31 -33.45
N VAL A 366 4.54 -7.26 -32.91
CA VAL A 366 5.98 -6.95 -32.98
C VAL A 366 6.59 -6.74 -31.58
N ILE A 367 5.89 -7.17 -30.52
CA ILE A 367 6.39 -7.03 -29.16
C ILE A 367 7.69 -7.82 -28.98
N THR A 368 8.79 -7.10 -28.74
CA THR A 368 10.07 -7.68 -28.32
C THR A 368 10.03 -7.98 -26.81
N LEU A 369 10.91 -8.87 -26.32
CA LEU A 369 11.06 -9.13 -24.87
C LEU A 369 11.35 -7.86 -24.07
N PHE A 370 12.15 -6.94 -24.64
CA PHE A 370 12.42 -5.62 -24.06
C PHE A 370 11.14 -4.79 -23.92
N SER A 371 10.32 -4.74 -24.98
CA SER A 371 9.01 -4.08 -24.98
C SER A 371 8.06 -4.71 -23.97
N PHE A 372 7.99 -6.04 -23.91
CA PHE A 372 7.14 -6.79 -22.98
C PHE A 372 7.44 -6.47 -21.51
N TYR A 373 8.71 -6.59 -21.08
CA TYR A 373 9.08 -6.33 -19.68
C TYR A 373 8.95 -4.85 -19.30
N SER A 374 9.23 -3.93 -20.23
CA SER A 374 9.01 -2.50 -20.00
C SER A 374 7.52 -2.16 -19.84
N PHE A 375 6.66 -2.73 -20.68
CA PHE A 375 5.19 -2.59 -20.58
C PHE A 375 4.68 -3.14 -19.24
N LEU A 376 5.08 -4.37 -18.88
CA LEU A 376 4.59 -5.02 -17.67
C LEU A 376 5.01 -4.24 -16.41
N SER A 377 6.25 -3.75 -16.39
CA SER A 377 6.76 -2.93 -15.30
C SER A 377 5.99 -1.61 -15.18
N LEU A 378 5.74 -0.93 -16.30
CA LEU A 378 5.01 0.34 -16.33
C LEU A 378 3.56 0.17 -15.86
N ILE A 379 2.84 -0.81 -16.41
CA ILE A 379 1.40 -0.99 -16.12
C ILE A 379 1.16 -1.43 -14.67
N ILE A 380 2.07 -2.22 -14.08
CA ILE A 380 2.02 -2.58 -12.66
C ILE A 380 2.15 -1.34 -11.78
N PHE A 381 3.06 -0.42 -12.15
CA PHE A 381 3.22 0.83 -11.41
C PHE A 381 1.99 1.73 -11.54
N GLU A 382 1.49 1.92 -12.76
CA GLU A 382 0.30 2.75 -13.01
C GLU A 382 -0.93 2.20 -12.27
N LEU A 383 -1.15 0.88 -12.31
CA LEU A 383 -2.23 0.25 -11.54
C LEU A 383 -2.06 0.39 -10.03
N ALA A 384 -0.84 0.43 -9.51
CA ALA A 384 -0.60 0.71 -8.11
C ALA A 384 -1.07 2.13 -7.74
N THR A 385 -0.85 3.11 -8.62
CA THR A 385 -1.33 4.48 -8.41
C THR A 385 -2.85 4.60 -8.57
N VAL A 386 -3.46 3.82 -9.48
CA VAL A 386 -4.92 3.71 -9.59
C VAL A 386 -5.50 3.16 -8.29
N ASP A 387 -4.90 2.11 -7.74
CA ASP A 387 -5.41 1.52 -6.51
C ASP A 387 -5.18 2.42 -5.29
N LEU A 388 -4.06 3.12 -5.21
CA LEU A 388 -3.81 4.12 -4.18
C LEU A 388 -4.81 5.27 -4.28
N SER A 389 -5.03 5.83 -5.47
CA SER A 389 -5.96 6.93 -5.71
C SER A 389 -7.42 6.52 -5.49
N ARG A 390 -7.82 5.32 -5.92
CA ARG A 390 -9.12 4.71 -5.59
C ARG A 390 -9.28 4.57 -4.09
N LEU A 391 -8.25 4.07 -3.40
CA LEU A 391 -8.29 3.92 -1.96
C LEU A 391 -8.42 5.29 -1.29
N LEU A 392 -7.70 6.32 -1.73
CA LEU A 392 -7.84 7.68 -1.20
C LEU A 392 -9.21 8.30 -1.51
N SER A 393 -9.77 8.01 -2.68
CA SER A 393 -11.11 8.45 -3.09
C SER A 393 -12.21 7.75 -2.28
N ASN A 394 -12.06 6.46 -1.99
CA ASN A 394 -13.09 5.62 -1.34
C ASN A 394 -12.94 5.50 0.19
N SER A 395 -11.73 5.70 0.73
CA SER A 395 -11.47 5.59 2.18
C SER A 395 -11.94 6.81 2.98
N LEU A 396 -12.51 7.80 2.28
CA LEU A 396 -13.04 9.03 2.82
C LEU A 396 -14.55 9.06 2.56
N GLY A 397 -15.30 8.28 3.34
CA GLY A 397 -16.76 8.34 3.36
C GLY A 397 -17.20 9.71 3.87
N GLY A 398 -17.62 10.58 2.96
CA GLY A 398 -17.87 11.99 3.24
C GLY A 398 -16.57 12.75 3.49
N SER A 399 -16.42 13.95 2.96
CA SER A 399 -15.61 14.97 3.60
C SER A 399 -16.26 15.25 4.96
N CYS A 400 -16.01 14.47 6.03
CA CYS A 400 -16.44 14.84 7.40
C CYS A 400 -15.69 16.08 7.91
N ILE A 401 -15.63 17.14 7.10
CA ILE A 401 -15.53 18.50 7.56
C ILE A 401 -16.89 18.76 8.19
N ALA A 402 -16.96 18.48 9.49
CA ALA A 402 -18.15 18.71 10.26
C ALA A 402 -18.05 20.11 10.88
N HIS A 403 -19.03 20.95 10.60
CA HIS A 403 -19.14 22.29 11.17
C HIS A 403 -20.01 22.20 12.41
N ALA A 404 -19.52 22.71 13.53
CA ALA A 404 -20.14 22.53 14.83
C ALA A 404 -20.53 23.87 15.44
N LEU A 405 -21.80 24.00 15.84
CA LEU A 405 -22.33 25.11 16.62
C LEU A 405 -22.67 24.61 18.02
N PHE A 406 -22.15 25.29 19.03
CA PHE A 406 -22.41 24.99 20.43
C PHE A 406 -23.13 26.17 21.06
N ILE A 407 -24.27 25.90 21.67
CA ILE A 407 -25.09 26.88 22.36
C ILE A 407 -25.22 26.42 23.81
N VAL A 408 -24.65 27.20 24.73
CA VAL A 408 -24.69 26.89 26.15
C VAL A 408 -25.29 28.09 26.90
N GLN A 409 -26.50 27.92 27.42
CA GLN A 409 -27.24 28.92 28.19
C GLN A 409 -27.23 28.54 29.67
N GLN A 410 -26.14 28.88 30.38
CA GLN A 410 -26.05 29.07 31.84
C GLN A 410 -24.58 29.22 32.26
N ASN A 411 -24.27 30.22 33.07
CA ASN A 411 -22.90 30.47 33.54
C ASN A 411 -22.65 29.77 34.89
N ASN A 412 -22.38 28.47 34.86
CA ASN A 412 -21.88 27.72 36.03
C ASN A 412 -20.38 27.40 35.84
N ASP A 413 -19.55 27.58 36.86
CA ASP A 413 -18.09 27.33 36.75
C ASP A 413 -17.75 25.86 36.42
N LYS A 414 -18.63 24.92 36.76
CA LYS A 414 -18.56 23.50 36.33
C LYS A 414 -18.73 23.32 34.82
N LEU A 415 -19.47 24.23 34.19
CA LEU A 415 -19.78 24.20 32.76
C LEU A 415 -18.57 24.64 31.92
N LYS A 416 -17.76 25.59 32.39
CA LYS A 416 -16.45 25.93 31.75
C LYS A 416 -15.49 24.74 31.68
N THR A 417 -15.56 23.82 32.65
CA THR A 417 -14.72 22.61 32.65
C THR A 417 -15.24 21.57 31.67
N ILE A 418 -16.56 21.45 31.53
CA ILE A 418 -17.23 20.58 30.55
C ILE A 418 -17.02 21.14 29.14
N GLU A 419 -17.14 22.45 28.96
CA GLU A 419 -16.87 23.18 27.73
C GLU A 419 -15.46 22.91 27.24
N ASN A 420 -14.44 23.10 28.09
CA ASN A 420 -13.05 22.80 27.74
C ASN A 420 -12.84 21.32 27.37
N ARG A 421 -13.55 20.39 28.01
CA ARG A 421 -13.46 18.95 27.68
C ARG A 421 -14.17 18.61 26.38
N LEU A 422 -15.35 19.15 26.13
CA LEU A 422 -16.10 18.98 24.88
C LEU A 422 -15.31 19.61 23.73
N LEU A 423 -14.84 20.83 23.90
CA LEU A 423 -14.03 21.54 22.91
C LEU A 423 -12.72 20.78 22.66
N GLN A 424 -12.06 20.24 23.69
CA GLN A 424 -10.88 19.39 23.51
C GLN A 424 -11.21 18.05 22.83
N PHE A 425 -12.34 17.42 23.16
CA PHE A 425 -12.81 16.17 22.55
C PHE A 425 -13.14 16.35 21.07
N PHE A 426 -13.89 17.39 20.73
CA PHE A 426 -14.31 17.69 19.37
C PHE A 426 -13.18 18.28 18.52
N LYS A 427 -12.29 19.11 19.11
CA LYS A 427 -11.04 19.55 18.47
C LYS A 427 -10.12 18.37 18.20
N LYS A 428 -10.04 17.38 19.11
CA LYS A 428 -9.32 16.12 18.86
C LYS A 428 -9.92 15.33 17.67
N ARG A 429 -11.20 15.53 17.35
CA ARG A 429 -11.93 14.91 16.23
C ARG A 429 -12.03 15.79 14.97
N MET A 430 -11.30 16.93 14.92
CA MET A 430 -11.20 17.81 13.75
C MET A 430 -12.54 18.45 13.30
N LEU A 431 -13.44 18.76 14.24
CA LEU A 431 -14.62 19.58 13.97
C LEU A 431 -14.25 21.06 13.81
N TYR A 432 -14.86 21.74 12.84
CA TYR A 432 -14.74 23.18 12.64
C TYR A 432 -15.77 23.91 13.50
N PHE A 433 -15.32 24.71 14.45
CA PHE A 433 -16.22 25.43 15.35
C PHE A 433 -16.73 26.71 14.70
N HIS A 434 -18.05 26.90 14.73
CA HIS A 434 -18.66 28.18 14.41
C HIS A 434 -18.36 29.16 15.55
N ARG A 435 -17.56 30.19 15.27
CA ARG A 435 -17.24 31.30 16.19
C ARG A 435 -16.87 30.83 17.61
N SER A 436 -15.68 30.25 17.76
CA SER A 436 -15.19 29.64 19.01
C SER A 436 -15.02 30.58 20.20
N GLU A 437 -15.28 31.88 20.04
CA GLU A 437 -14.92 32.90 21.03
C GLU A 437 -15.98 33.11 22.11
N ASN A 438 -17.22 32.62 21.95
CA ASN A 438 -18.30 32.77 22.94
C ASN A 438 -19.32 31.61 22.89
N LEU A 439 -18.96 30.43 23.43
CA LEU A 439 -19.88 29.27 23.53
C LEU A 439 -20.97 29.48 24.59
N VAL A 440 -20.62 30.11 25.71
CA VAL A 440 -21.58 30.44 26.79
C VAL A 440 -22.25 31.77 26.45
N ARG A 441 -23.59 31.76 26.38
CA ARG A 441 -24.38 32.94 26.04
C ARG A 441 -25.56 33.08 26.97
N ASP A 442 -25.46 34.07 27.85
CA ASP A 442 -26.59 34.47 28.68
C ASP A 442 -27.52 35.39 27.86
N ASN A 443 -28.83 35.31 28.12
CA ASN A 443 -29.83 36.23 27.55
C ASN A 443 -29.97 36.22 26.01
N LEU A 444 -29.87 35.04 25.38
CA LEU A 444 -30.03 34.89 23.93
C LEU A 444 -31.46 35.26 23.49
N LYS A 445 -31.59 36.02 22.40
CA LYS A 445 -32.86 36.36 21.74
C LYS A 445 -33.11 35.46 20.53
N LYS A 446 -34.38 35.21 20.21
CA LYS A 446 -34.76 34.34 19.07
C LYS A 446 -34.24 34.84 17.73
N THR A 447 -34.37 36.14 17.44
CA THR A 447 -33.89 36.75 16.19
C THR A 447 -32.38 36.54 16.00
N PHE A 448 -31.61 36.76 17.06
CA PHE A 448 -30.17 36.57 17.04
C PHE A 448 -29.77 35.10 16.86
N LEU A 449 -30.50 34.18 17.48
CA LEU A 449 -30.28 32.74 17.30
C LEU A 449 -30.57 32.30 15.85
N LEU A 450 -31.66 32.79 15.25
CA LEU A 450 -32.01 32.51 13.86
C LEU A 450 -30.93 33.00 12.88
N ASP A 451 -30.46 34.23 13.07
CA ASP A 451 -29.37 34.80 12.26
C ASP A 451 -28.08 33.97 12.39
N GLU A 452 -27.78 33.49 13.60
CA GLU A 452 -26.62 32.66 13.84
C GLU A 452 -26.75 31.27 13.23
N ILE A 453 -27.91 30.63 13.33
CA ILE A 453 -28.18 29.33 12.70
C ILE A 453 -28.13 29.45 11.16
N ASN A 454 -28.66 30.54 10.60
CA ASN A 454 -28.54 30.82 9.17
C ASN A 454 -27.06 31.04 8.76
N SER A 455 -26.31 31.84 9.51
CA SER A 455 -24.86 32.02 9.34
C SER A 455 -24.10 30.69 9.45
N PHE A 456 -24.51 29.83 10.38
CA PHE A 456 -23.93 28.52 10.60
C PHE A 456 -24.11 27.60 9.38
N PHE A 457 -25.31 27.59 8.78
CA PHE A 457 -25.62 26.77 7.61
C PHE A 457 -25.02 27.30 6.31
N THR A 458 -24.96 28.62 6.15
CA THR A 458 -24.38 29.29 4.97
C THR A 458 -22.84 29.34 4.97
N CYS A 459 -22.19 28.98 6.09
CA CYS A 459 -20.74 29.00 6.21
C CYS A 459 -20.09 28.00 5.23
N ILE A 460 -19.05 28.46 4.53
CA ILE A 460 -18.25 27.64 3.62
C ILE A 460 -16.83 27.50 4.15
N THR A 461 -16.20 26.37 3.82
CA THR A 461 -14.80 26.12 4.10
C THR A 461 -13.89 27.16 3.43
N LYS A 462 -12.62 27.26 3.88
CA LYS A 462 -11.62 28.14 3.26
C LYS A 462 -11.40 27.88 1.75
N GLU A 463 -11.76 26.69 1.29
CA GLU A 463 -11.66 26.25 -0.11
C GLU A 463 -12.96 26.52 -0.90
N GLY A 464 -13.97 27.13 -0.29
CA GLY A 464 -15.25 27.47 -0.92
C GLY A 464 -16.28 26.33 -0.97
N LEU A 465 -15.99 25.18 -0.36
CA LEU A 465 -16.89 24.03 -0.30
C LEU A 465 -17.84 24.12 0.90
N GLN A 466 -19.09 23.65 0.76
CA GLN A 466 -20.02 23.44 1.88
C GLN A 466 -19.58 22.28 2.77
N TYR A 467 -20.08 22.25 4.02
CA TYR A 467 -19.80 21.19 4.98
C TYR A 467 -20.73 19.98 4.76
N ASP A 468 -20.18 18.76 4.84
CA ASP A 468 -20.98 17.52 4.67
C ASP A 468 -21.85 17.21 5.89
N SER A 469 -21.44 17.68 7.08
CA SER A 469 -22.15 17.44 8.33
C SER A 469 -22.19 18.71 9.16
N TYR A 470 -23.36 19.03 9.69
CA TYR A 470 -23.57 20.12 10.62
C TYR A 470 -23.92 19.51 11.98
N PHE A 471 -23.17 19.87 13.01
CA PHE A 471 -23.34 19.39 14.37
C PHE A 471 -23.82 20.53 15.26
N LEU A 472 -25.01 20.39 15.82
CA LEU A 472 -25.60 21.37 16.71
C LEU A 472 -25.65 20.78 18.12
N TYR A 473 -25.00 21.42 19.08
CA TYR A 473 -25.08 21.08 20.49
C TYR A 473 -25.80 22.19 21.25
N TYR A 474 -26.82 21.82 21.99
CA TYR A 474 -27.55 22.73 22.87
C TYR A 474 -27.54 22.22 24.31
N ASN A 475 -27.22 23.11 25.24
CA ASN A 475 -27.39 22.93 26.67
C ASN A 475 -28.00 24.22 27.24
N GLY A 476 -29.20 24.13 27.82
CA GLY A 476 -29.92 25.30 28.28
C GLY A 476 -31.34 24.97 28.76
N PRO A 477 -32.07 25.96 29.26
CA PRO A 477 -33.44 25.77 29.72
C PRO A 477 -34.38 25.41 28.56
N THR A 478 -35.32 24.52 28.84
CA THR A 478 -36.32 24.03 27.89
C THR A 478 -37.71 24.10 28.52
N ASP A 479 -38.74 24.22 27.67
CA ASP A 479 -40.13 24.13 28.12
C ASP A 479 -40.59 22.67 28.25
N VAL A 480 -41.87 22.47 28.60
CA VAL A 480 -42.49 21.14 28.75
C VAL A 480 -42.57 20.39 27.42
N GLN A 481 -42.50 21.10 26.29
CA GLN A 481 -42.49 20.55 24.94
C GLN A 481 -41.06 20.32 24.42
N GLY A 482 -40.03 20.60 25.23
CA GLY A 482 -38.63 20.45 24.85
C GLY A 482 -38.09 21.61 23.98
N ASN A 483 -38.87 22.66 23.74
CA ASN A 483 -38.43 23.83 23.01
C ASN A 483 -37.48 24.67 23.85
N TRP A 484 -36.56 25.37 23.18
CA TRP A 484 -35.52 26.13 23.86
C TRP A 484 -36.08 27.45 24.38
N GLN A 485 -35.94 27.68 25.68
CA GLN A 485 -36.40 28.91 26.31
C GLN A 485 -35.38 30.03 26.06
N LEU A 486 -35.79 31.04 25.30
CA LEU A 486 -35.00 32.24 25.05
C LEU A 486 -35.58 33.42 25.83
N LYS A 487 -34.86 34.54 25.84
CA LYS A 487 -35.27 35.73 26.62
C LYS A 487 -36.61 36.33 26.19
N ASP A 488 -36.87 36.32 24.88
CA ASP A 488 -37.98 37.06 24.28
C ASP A 488 -39.07 36.13 23.70
N ASP A 489 -38.75 34.87 23.44
CA ASP A 489 -39.65 33.89 22.80
C ASP A 489 -39.10 32.46 23.00
N VAL A 490 -39.77 31.46 22.42
CA VAL A 490 -39.37 30.06 22.39
C VAL A 490 -38.82 29.70 21.00
N PHE A 491 -37.74 28.92 20.96
CA PHE A 491 -37.19 28.38 19.72
C PHE A 491 -37.55 26.90 19.57
N THR A 492 -38.24 26.58 18.47
CA THR A 492 -38.86 25.29 18.21
C THR A 492 -38.03 24.43 17.25
N LEU A 493 -38.33 23.13 17.19
CA LEU A 493 -37.73 22.24 16.19
C LEU A 493 -38.07 22.70 14.76
N ASP A 494 -39.28 23.19 14.53
CA ASP A 494 -39.72 23.71 13.23
C ASP A 494 -38.92 24.95 12.80
N ASP A 495 -38.58 25.85 13.72
CA ASP A 495 -37.70 26.99 13.43
C ASP A 495 -36.34 26.51 12.89
N LEU A 496 -35.74 25.49 13.53
CA LEU A 496 -34.47 24.89 13.11
C LEU A 496 -34.59 24.20 11.75
N LEU A 497 -35.62 23.37 11.56
CA LEU A 497 -35.83 22.62 10.33
C LEU A 497 -36.16 23.55 9.15
N THR A 498 -36.84 24.67 9.39
CA THR A 498 -37.09 25.69 8.36
C THR A 498 -35.77 26.31 7.91
N CYS A 499 -34.91 26.75 8.85
CA CYS A 499 -33.56 27.23 8.53
C CYS A 499 -32.71 26.19 7.79
N TRP A 500 -32.82 24.91 8.17
CA TRP A 500 -32.12 23.83 7.48
C TRP A 500 -32.61 23.66 6.04
N ARG A 501 -33.94 23.63 5.85
CA ARG A 501 -34.56 23.46 4.54
C ARG A 501 -34.24 24.63 3.61
N ASP A 502 -34.29 25.85 4.10
CA ASP A 502 -34.05 27.05 3.28
C ASP A 502 -32.59 27.13 2.78
N ASN A 503 -31.64 26.65 3.57
CA ASN A 503 -30.21 26.81 3.28
C ASN A 503 -29.54 25.57 2.66
N ILE A 504 -30.02 24.36 2.94
CA ILE A 504 -29.26 23.11 2.73
C ILE A 504 -30.02 22.06 1.90
N LEU A 505 -31.30 22.24 1.53
CA LEU A 505 -32.07 21.22 0.79
C LEU A 505 -31.44 20.74 -0.53
N LYS A 506 -30.55 21.56 -1.13
CA LYS A 506 -29.85 21.25 -2.39
C LYS A 506 -28.56 20.44 -2.19
N SER A 507 -28.06 20.28 -0.97
CA SER A 507 -26.85 19.52 -0.65
C SER A 507 -27.18 18.27 0.17
N ASN A 508 -26.51 17.16 -0.12
CA ASN A 508 -26.63 15.89 0.61
C ASN A 508 -25.93 15.95 1.99
N SER A 509 -26.07 17.06 2.70
CA SER A 509 -25.46 17.29 4.01
C SER A 509 -26.30 16.67 5.12
N ARG A 510 -25.66 16.34 6.24
CA ARG A 510 -26.31 15.69 7.40
C ARG A 510 -26.42 16.67 8.55
N LEU A 511 -27.60 16.78 9.17
CA LEU A 511 -27.79 17.52 10.42
C LEU A 511 -27.72 16.54 11.60
N LEU A 512 -26.80 16.78 12.53
CA LEU A 512 -26.72 16.06 13.79
C LEU A 512 -27.06 17.03 14.91
N ILE A 513 -28.09 16.69 15.70
CA ILE A 513 -28.54 17.50 16.82
C ILE A 513 -28.27 16.73 18.10
N MET A 514 -27.59 17.37 19.06
CA MET A 514 -27.36 16.84 20.39
C MET A 514 -27.92 17.85 21.41
N ILE A 515 -28.88 17.41 22.20
CA ILE A 515 -29.56 18.25 23.20
C ILE A 515 -29.25 17.66 24.57
N ASP A 516 -28.67 18.49 25.42
CA ASP A 516 -28.31 18.18 26.80
C ASP A 516 -29.10 19.13 27.71
N ALA A 517 -30.40 18.89 27.80
CA ALA A 517 -31.38 19.70 28.51
C ALA A 517 -32.53 18.83 29.05
N GLU A 518 -33.33 19.38 29.97
CA GLU A 518 -34.56 18.74 30.44
C GLU A 518 -35.55 18.58 29.26
N ASN A 519 -36.42 17.56 29.30
CA ASN A 519 -37.44 17.32 28.26
C ASN A 519 -36.92 17.15 26.81
N ALA A 520 -35.61 16.87 26.61
CA ALA A 520 -35.00 16.68 25.28
C ALA A 520 -35.65 15.54 24.45
N GLU A 521 -36.30 14.59 25.10
CA GLU A 521 -37.04 13.50 24.46
C GLU A 521 -38.24 13.95 23.62
N CYS A 522 -38.79 15.16 23.85
CA CYS A 522 -39.95 15.64 23.11
C CYS A 522 -39.61 15.87 21.63
N TRP A 523 -38.44 16.45 21.32
CA TRP A 523 -38.00 16.62 19.94
C TRP A 523 -37.72 15.28 19.25
N LEU A 524 -37.26 14.25 19.97
CA LEU A 524 -37.04 12.92 19.40
C LEU A 524 -38.35 12.33 18.84
N LYS A 525 -39.45 12.44 19.60
CA LYS A 525 -40.79 11.98 19.20
C LYS A 525 -41.34 12.74 18.00
N GLU A 526 -40.92 13.98 17.78
CA GLU A 526 -41.32 14.77 16.62
C GLU A 526 -40.51 14.39 15.39
N VAL A 527 -39.21 14.17 15.53
CA VAL A 527 -38.34 13.71 14.43
C VAL A 527 -38.77 12.33 13.92
N GLU A 528 -39.15 11.39 14.79
CA GLU A 528 -39.67 10.07 14.42
C GLU A 528 -40.94 10.12 13.56
N LYS A 529 -41.70 11.23 13.57
CA LYS A 529 -42.89 11.42 12.72
C LYS A 529 -42.57 11.97 11.34
N ILE A 530 -41.35 12.49 11.16
CA ILE A 530 -40.89 13.16 9.93
C ILE A 530 -40.11 12.18 9.04
N GLU A 531 -39.50 11.14 9.62
CA GLU A 531 -39.00 9.93 8.92
C GLU A 531 -40.15 8.99 8.52
#